data_AF-A0A5C8TI38-F1
#
_entry.id   AF-A0A5C8TI38-F1
#
_cell.length_a   1.000
_cell.length_b   1.000
_cell.length_c   1.000
_cell.angle_alpha   90.00
_cell.angle_beta   90.00
_cell.angle_gamma   90.00
#
_symmetry.space_group_name_H-M   'P 1'
#
loop_
_entity.id
_entity.type
_entity.pdbx_description
1 polymer ?
#
loop_
_entity_poly.entity_id
_entity_poly.type
_entity_poly.pdbx_seq_one_letter_code
_entity_poly.pdbx_strand_id
1 'polypeptide(L)'
;MRRETEEGVNARFTRDSEGLDLSMSSPKWKLGRNRSYPVELTAGTSVLSADVAASGNGVSVPIQDDRLHKSLKLADSLAVKGEGSTIQVALDKSVAGLERLENCYMKNLSSTETNSFVAPSRKI
;
A
#
# COMPACT_ATOMS: atom_id res chain seq x y z
N MET A 1 1.35 7.65 -0.17
CA MET A 1 0.44 8.31 0.79
C MET A 1 0.61 7.65 2.15
N ARG A 2 0.61 8.40 3.26
CA ARG A 2 0.68 7.83 4.62
C ARG A 2 -0.56 8.24 5.41
N ARG A 3 -1.01 7.36 6.30
CA ARG A 3 -2.09 7.55 7.26
C ARG A 3 -1.69 6.90 8.57
N GLU A 4 -2.07 7.50 9.68
CA GLU A 4 -1.96 6.91 11.00
C GLU A 4 -3.37 6.62 11.51
N THR A 5 -3.59 5.43 12.04
CA THR A 5 -4.88 5.05 12.62
C THR A 5 -4.95 5.47 14.08
N GLU A 6 -6.15 5.51 14.65
CA GLU A 6 -6.34 5.82 16.09
C GLU A 6 -5.60 4.85 17.01
N GLU A 7 -5.34 3.62 16.55
CA GLU A 7 -4.62 2.59 17.29
C GLU A 7 -3.08 2.77 17.26
N GLY A 8 -2.60 3.77 16.51
CA GLY A 8 -1.18 4.03 16.26
C GLY A 8 -0.56 3.10 15.22
N VAL A 9 -1.36 2.60 14.27
CA VAL A 9 -0.86 1.83 13.13
C VAL A 9 -0.52 2.78 11.99
N ASN A 10 0.69 2.67 11.47
CA ASN A 10 1.13 3.42 10.30
C ASN A 10 0.75 2.65 9.04
N ALA A 11 -0.20 3.18 8.27
CA ALA A 11 -0.61 2.68 6.96
C ALA A 11 0.01 3.53 5.85
N ARG A 12 0.62 2.89 4.85
CA ARG A 12 1.27 3.56 3.74
C ARG A 12 0.86 2.91 2.43
N PHE A 13 0.33 3.72 1.53
CA PHE A 13 0.07 3.34 0.14
C PHE A 13 1.25 3.76 -0.74
N THR A 14 1.72 2.85 -1.58
CA THR A 14 2.77 3.07 -2.59
C THR A 14 2.35 2.54 -3.95
N ARG A 15 2.90 3.12 -5.01
CA ARG A 15 2.63 2.73 -6.40
C ARG A 15 3.96 2.50 -7.11
N ASP A 16 4.12 1.35 -7.75
CA ASP A 16 5.33 0.96 -8.49
C ASP A 16 4.97 0.17 -9.77
N SER A 17 5.91 -0.61 -10.32
CA SER A 17 5.63 -1.43 -11.50
C SER A 17 4.68 -2.60 -11.25
N GLU A 18 4.58 -3.10 -10.02
CA GLU A 18 3.78 -4.27 -9.68
C GLU A 18 2.34 -3.90 -9.33
N GLY A 19 2.11 -2.68 -8.84
CA GLY A 19 0.75 -2.27 -8.51
C GLY A 19 0.68 -1.16 -7.49
N LEU A 20 -0.50 -1.05 -6.87
CA LEU A 20 -0.70 -0.34 -5.62
C LEU A 20 -0.41 -1.32 -4.49
N ASP A 21 0.43 -0.94 -3.53
CA ASP A 21 0.69 -1.73 -2.31
C ASP A 21 0.23 -0.95 -1.08
N LEU A 22 -0.32 -1.67 -0.11
CA LEU A 22 -0.57 -1.19 1.24
C LEU A 22 0.41 -1.85 2.21
N SER A 23 1.33 -1.03 2.71
CA SER A 23 2.22 -1.43 3.79
C SER A 23 1.70 -0.91 5.13
N MET A 24 1.60 -1.78 6.12
CA MET A 24 1.16 -1.44 7.48
C MET A 24 2.23 -1.82 8.49
N SER A 25 2.41 -1.00 9.52
CA SER A 25 3.37 -1.26 10.58
C SER A 25 2.93 -0.70 11.92
N SER A 26 3.31 -1.38 13.00
CA SER A 26 3.12 -0.90 14.37
C SER A 26 4.27 -1.34 15.25
N PRO A 27 4.83 -0.45 16.10
CA PRO A 27 5.84 -0.85 17.08
C PRO A 27 5.29 -1.81 18.15
N LYS A 28 3.96 -1.94 18.27
CA LYS A 28 3.30 -2.84 19.21
C LYS A 28 3.16 -4.27 18.67
N TRP A 29 3.31 -4.46 17.36
CA TRP A 29 3.13 -5.78 16.74
C TRP A 29 4.33 -6.68 17.00
N LYS A 30 4.03 -7.95 17.29
CA LYS A 30 5.01 -9.02 17.47
C LYS A 30 4.75 -10.10 16.43
N LEU A 31 4.99 -9.78 15.16
CA LEU A 31 4.74 -10.72 14.07
C LEU A 31 5.83 -11.79 14.06
N GLY A 32 5.43 -13.02 13.80
CA GLY A 32 6.35 -14.14 13.62
C GLY A 32 7.20 -13.92 12.38
N ARG A 33 8.51 -14.13 12.51
CA ARG A 33 9.40 -14.14 11.35
C ARG A 33 9.00 -15.28 10.41
N ASN A 34 9.02 -15.02 9.11
CA ASN A 34 8.66 -15.99 8.08
C ASN A 34 7.25 -16.58 8.24
N ARG A 35 6.32 -15.84 8.87
CA ARG A 35 4.90 -16.20 8.89
C ARG A 35 4.12 -15.35 7.91
N SER A 36 3.12 -15.99 7.32
CA SER A 36 2.05 -15.31 6.60
C SER A 36 0.84 -15.16 7.52
N TYR A 37 0.11 -14.07 7.32
CA TYR A 37 -1.10 -13.74 8.06
C TYR A 37 -2.25 -13.57 7.07
N PRO A 38 -3.39 -14.23 7.27
CA PRO A 38 -4.56 -13.98 6.45
C PRO A 38 -5.09 -12.57 6.78
N VAL A 39 -5.32 -11.79 5.74
CA VAL A 39 -5.92 -10.46 5.82
C VAL A 39 -7.07 -10.34 4.85
N GLU A 40 -8.09 -9.60 5.27
CA GLU A 40 -9.21 -9.20 4.44
C GLU A 40 -9.28 -7.67 4.40
N LEU A 41 -9.22 -7.12 3.19
CA LEU A 41 -9.35 -5.70 2.91
C LEU A 41 -10.74 -5.41 2.40
N THR A 42 -11.44 -4.49 3.05
CA THR A 42 -12.81 -4.10 2.66
C THR A 42 -12.90 -2.59 2.50
N ALA A 43 -13.27 -2.15 1.28
CA ALA A 43 -13.54 -0.75 0.96
C ALA A 43 -14.89 -0.65 0.24
N GLY A 44 -15.88 -0.04 0.91
CA GLY A 44 -17.26 -0.06 0.42
C GLY A 44 -17.79 -1.49 0.31
N THR A 45 -18.22 -1.88 -0.89
CA THR A 45 -18.71 -3.25 -1.20
C THR A 45 -17.63 -4.18 -1.78
N SER A 46 -16.41 -3.68 -2.01
CA SER A 46 -15.31 -4.46 -2.56
C SER A 46 -14.50 -5.10 -1.43
N VAL A 47 -14.16 -6.38 -1.62
CA VAL A 47 -13.41 -7.18 -0.66
C VAL A 47 -12.26 -7.88 -1.37
N LEU A 48 -11.10 -7.92 -0.75
CA LEU A 48 -9.93 -8.70 -1.16
C LEU A 48 -9.40 -9.49 0.02
N SER A 49 -9.29 -10.81 -0.13
CA SER A 49 -8.62 -11.67 0.83
C SER A 49 -7.22 -12.04 0.32
N ALA A 50 -6.22 -11.98 1.20
CA ALA A 50 -4.85 -12.32 0.85
C ALA A 50 -4.10 -12.90 2.06
N ASP A 51 -3.10 -13.74 1.80
CA ASP A 51 -2.12 -14.14 2.80
C ASP A 51 -0.86 -13.30 2.65
N VAL A 52 -0.49 -12.56 3.70
CA VAL A 52 0.60 -11.57 3.62
C VAL A 52 1.75 -11.95 4.53
N ALA A 53 2.95 -12.00 3.95
CA ALA A 53 4.16 -12.25 4.70
C ALA A 53 4.49 -11.06 5.62
N ALA A 54 4.84 -11.36 6.87
CA ALA A 54 5.26 -10.34 7.82
C ALA A 54 6.77 -10.07 7.76
N SER A 55 7.15 -8.80 7.79
CA SER A 55 8.53 -8.34 7.96
C SER A 55 8.71 -7.73 9.36
N GLY A 56 8.86 -8.57 10.38
CA GLY A 56 9.13 -8.16 11.76
C GLY A 56 7.96 -7.41 12.42
N ASN A 57 7.83 -6.12 12.13
CA ASN A 57 6.83 -5.21 12.73
C ASN A 57 5.82 -4.66 11.70
N GLY A 58 5.78 -5.24 10.51
CA GLY A 58 4.87 -4.81 9.45
C GLY A 58 4.49 -5.92 8.49
N VAL A 59 3.47 -5.60 7.70
CA VAL A 59 2.93 -6.43 6.61
C VAL A 59 2.80 -5.55 5.37
N SER A 60 2.94 -6.15 4.19
CA SER A 60 2.69 -5.50 2.91
C SER A 60 1.65 -6.30 2.15
N VAL A 61 0.63 -5.60 1.63
CA VAL A 61 -0.52 -6.19 0.97
C VAL A 61 -0.62 -5.63 -0.45
N PRO A 62 -0.29 -6.42 -1.48
CA PRO A 62 -0.44 -5.98 -2.84
C PRO A 62 -1.93 -5.89 -3.20
N ILE A 63 -2.35 -4.73 -3.69
CA ILE A 63 -3.74 -4.47 -4.10
C ILE A 63 -3.84 -4.69 -5.61
N GLN A 64 -4.01 -5.96 -5.98
CA GLN A 64 -4.12 -6.38 -7.38
C GLN A 64 -5.57 -6.39 -7.89
N ASP A 65 -6.56 -6.26 -7.01
CA ASP A 65 -7.97 -6.21 -7.39
C ASP A 65 -8.37 -4.80 -7.84
N ASP A 66 -8.69 -4.67 -9.13
CA ASP A 66 -9.11 -3.42 -9.75
C ASP A 66 -10.39 -2.82 -9.13
N ARG A 67 -11.31 -3.66 -8.64
CA ARG A 67 -12.55 -3.19 -8.03
C ARG A 67 -12.24 -2.57 -6.67
N LEU A 68 -11.41 -3.22 -5.86
CA LEU A 68 -10.94 -2.68 -4.60
C LEU A 68 -10.18 -1.38 -4.84
N HIS A 69 -9.27 -1.31 -5.82
CA HIS A 69 -8.55 -0.09 -6.14
C HIS A 69 -9.50 1.07 -6.50
N LYS A 70 -10.52 0.83 -7.32
CA LYS A 70 -11.55 1.86 -7.60
C LYS A 70 -12.34 2.24 -6.34
N SER A 71 -12.71 1.27 -5.52
CA SER A 71 -13.41 1.50 -4.26
C SER A 71 -12.61 2.31 -3.25
N LEU A 72 -11.28 2.16 -3.20
CA LEU A 72 -10.41 2.97 -2.33
C LEU A 72 -10.51 4.47 -2.63
N LYS A 73 -10.82 4.83 -3.89
CA LYS A 73 -11.02 6.24 -4.26
C LYS A 73 -12.38 6.75 -3.80
N LEU A 74 -13.37 5.90 -3.61
CA LEU A 74 -14.74 6.32 -3.31
C LEU A 74 -15.13 6.12 -1.84
N ALA A 75 -14.47 5.21 -1.14
CA ALA A 75 -14.78 4.85 0.23
C ALA A 75 -14.21 5.86 1.22
N ASP A 76 -14.93 6.05 2.33
CA ASP A 76 -14.49 6.89 3.45
C ASP A 76 -13.45 6.21 4.34
N SER A 77 -13.45 4.87 4.36
CA SER A 77 -12.50 4.06 5.11
C SER A 77 -12.14 2.75 4.39
N LEU A 78 -10.98 2.23 4.75
CA LEU A 78 -10.54 0.87 4.45
C LEU A 78 -10.50 0.09 5.76
N ALA A 79 -11.29 -0.97 5.85
CA ALA A 79 -11.18 -1.94 6.93
C ALA A 79 -10.12 -2.98 6.56
N VAL A 80 -9.15 -3.19 7.45
CA VAL A 80 -8.13 -4.23 7.35
C VAL A 80 -8.35 -5.22 8.48
N LYS A 81 -8.96 -6.36 8.16
CA LYS A 81 -9.26 -7.41 9.13
C LYS A 81 -8.14 -8.44 9.11
N GLY A 82 -7.43 -8.58 10.24
CA GLY A 82 -6.56 -9.71 10.50
C GLY A 82 -7.23 -10.74 11.41
N GLU A 83 -6.50 -11.76 11.83
CA GLU A 83 -7.02 -12.83 12.70
C GLU A 83 -7.48 -12.33 14.07
N GLY A 84 -6.81 -11.31 14.63
CA GLY A 84 -7.06 -10.84 15.99
C GLY A 84 -7.93 -9.59 16.10
N SER A 85 -7.99 -8.75 15.07
CA SER A 85 -8.71 -7.47 15.10
C SER A 85 -8.93 -6.90 13.69
N THR A 86 -9.78 -5.89 13.62
CA THR A 86 -10.00 -5.09 12.41
C THR A 86 -9.48 -3.68 12.64
N ILE A 87 -8.57 -3.23 11.77
CA ILE A 87 -8.00 -1.89 11.79
C ILE A 87 -8.76 -1.01 10.79
N GLN A 88 -9.18 0.18 11.21
CA GLN A 88 -9.81 1.16 10.33
C GLN A 88 -8.78 2.18 9.86
N VAL A 89 -8.61 2.29 8.54
CA VAL A 89 -7.78 3.31 7.90
C VAL A 89 -8.70 4.35 7.27
N ALA A 90 -8.65 5.58 7.76
CA ALA A 90 -9.40 6.68 7.18
C ALA A 90 -8.88 6.99 5.76
N LEU A 91 -9.81 7.00 4.80
CA LEU A 91 -9.58 7.32 3.39
C LEU A 91 -10.15 8.67 2.99
N ASP A 92 -10.72 9.43 3.93
CA ASP A 92 -11.19 10.79 3.70
C ASP A 92 -10.14 11.63 2.94
N LYS A 93 -10.50 12.14 1.75
CA LYS A 93 -9.60 12.88 0.83
C LYS A 93 -8.45 12.06 0.23
N SER A 94 -8.51 10.74 0.27
CA SER A 94 -7.49 9.85 -0.30
C SER A 94 -7.49 9.81 -1.83
N VAL A 95 -8.59 10.19 -2.50
CA VAL A 95 -8.67 10.34 -3.97
C VAL A 95 -7.46 11.10 -4.50
N ALA A 96 -7.27 12.35 -4.02
CA ALA A 96 -6.19 13.20 -4.47
C ALA A 96 -4.80 12.60 -4.14
N GLY A 97 -4.69 11.90 -3.01
CA GLY A 97 -3.45 11.22 -2.61
C GLY A 97 -3.11 10.02 -3.50
N LEU A 98 -4.10 9.19 -3.84
CA LEU A 98 -3.98 8.04 -4.73
C LEU A 98 -3.75 8.47 -6.18
N GLU A 99 -4.46 9.48 -6.66
CA GLU A 99 -4.21 10.09 -7.97
C GLU A 99 -2.83 10.71 -8.07
N ARG A 100 -2.35 11.38 -7.01
CA ARG A 100 -0.99 11.92 -6.98
C ARG A 100 0.05 10.80 -7.04
N LEU A 101 -0.17 9.66 -6.38
CA LEU A 101 0.70 8.49 -6.50
C LEU A 101 0.77 7.99 -7.94
N GLU A 102 -0.39 7.80 -8.58
CA GLU A 102 -0.46 7.35 -9.97
C GLU A 102 0.23 8.33 -10.92
N ASN A 103 -0.06 9.62 -10.79
CA ASN A 103 0.55 10.66 -11.61
C ASN A 103 2.07 10.74 -11.41
N CYS A 104 2.56 10.58 -10.17
CA CYS A 104 3.98 10.49 -9.90
C CYS A 104 4.61 9.27 -10.58
N TYR A 105 3.99 8.10 -10.50
CA TYR A 105 4.48 6.90 -11.16
C TYR A 105 4.55 7.09 -12.69
N MET A 106 3.46 7.56 -13.31
CA MET A 106 3.41 7.79 -14.76
C MET A 106 4.45 8.81 -15.24
N LYS A 107 4.67 9.89 -14.48
CA LYS A 107 5.72 10.88 -14.81
C LYS A 107 7.12 10.26 -14.75
N ASN A 108 7.41 9.45 -13.74
CA ASN A 108 8.71 8.81 -13.58
C ASN A 108 8.93 7.64 -14.55
N LEU A 109 7.88 7.01 -15.08
CA LEU A 109 8.01 6.06 -16.20
C LEU A 109 8.50 6.75 -17.47
N SER A 110 8.06 7.98 -17.70
CA SER A 110 8.42 8.76 -18.90
C SER A 110 9.74 9.50 -18.76
N SER A 111 10.33 9.57 -17.57
CA SER A 111 11.60 10.26 -17.38
C SER A 111 12.73 9.38 -17.91
N THR A 112 13.37 9.83 -18.99
CA THR A 112 14.70 9.38 -19.40
C THR A 112 15.75 9.93 -18.44
N GLU A 113 15.51 9.82 -17.13
CA GLU A 113 16.36 10.40 -16.12
C GLU A 113 17.67 9.62 -16.13
N THR A 114 18.74 10.31 -16.51
CA THR A 114 20.08 9.73 -16.51
C THR A 114 20.39 9.34 -15.07
N ASN A 115 20.46 8.03 -14.80
CA ASN A 115 20.69 7.49 -13.47
C ASN A 115 21.93 8.16 -12.86
N SER A 116 21.74 8.97 -11.82
CA SER A 116 22.82 9.76 -11.21
C SER A 116 23.91 8.93 -10.55
N PHE A 117 23.67 7.63 -10.36
CA PHE A 117 24.63 6.66 -9.81
C PHE A 117 25.31 5.81 -10.90
N VAL A 118 24.95 5.98 -12.18
CA VAL A 118 25.54 5.25 -13.31
C VAL A 118 26.10 6.26 -14.32
N ALA A 119 27.41 6.23 -14.52
CA ALA A 119 28.04 7.10 -15.52
C ALA A 119 27.48 6.77 -16.93
N PRO A 120 27.14 7.78 -17.74
CA PRO A 120 26.66 7.54 -19.09
C PRO A 120 27.73 6.80 -19.90
N SER A 121 27.37 5.66 -20.47
CA SER A 121 28.26 4.84 -21.30
C SER A 121 28.69 5.65 -22.52
N ARG A 122 29.95 6.09 -22.54
CA ARG A 122 30.58 6.70 -23.72
C ARG A 122 30.61 5.64 -24.83
N LYS A 123 29.74 5.77 -25.83
CA LYS A 123 29.93 5.06 -27.09
C LYS A 123 31.13 5.70 -27.80
N ILE A 124 32.14 4.87 -28.09
CA ILE A 124 33.31 5.19 -28.94
C ILE A 124 32.85 5.16 -30.40
#